data_AF-A0A9W2Z9C4-F1
#
_entry.id   AF-A0A9W2Z9C4-F1
#
_cell.length_a   1.000
_cell.length_b   1.000
_cell.length_c   1.000
_cell.angle_alpha   90.00
_cell.angle_beta   90.00
_cell.angle_gamma   90.00
#
_symmetry.space_group_name_H-M   'P 1'
#
loop_
_entity.id
_entity.type
_entity.pdbx_description
1 polymer ?
#
loop_
_entity_poly.entity_id
_entity_poly.type
_entity_poly.pdbx_seq_one_letter_code
_entity_poly.pdbx_strand_id
1 'polypeptide(L)'
;MSSKESVLGCPNNSSVTHEESVLEHYFQLLSQSNFDKAKELVDNEKDGHKFSTAASWGETLQCLSQLATAERSYCNLVFLGQKRFTQIVRSKDSAKSIYSMLLQEFQRMETFLLPHGDRERSSSAETDKLLAHISGQLSFFVRGRLKMIEFFEQLSSLGSLKQWMNFEDLVMILEEIVKDHMKGFHHPLVVSLKTVFCLECESLCHMLNAQIKISSWNFLQATMELYQAHAKLNEWGSKIPIKEVALHIPQVKSTFGRSSSKSSPYPPIYTWMYKLKGHLLSKFGIYFYGVLGKQTIPIELKANLSKAPEDIFNRIQAFHKKSDASNIYLILDTQNLQCPVGDGGYHHPQKYVEERVGLASYQPIFSFPGERSIYQPHWPNIIMLVDHSRDQIDKIYFFMEKRPQSSYFISQIEPKIFLVVIFEGKKNEKDSGINTFMLDLSSQLRCQTIMSSLKNFARS
;
A
#
# COMPACT_ATOMS: atom_id res chain seq x y z
N MET A 1 -10.20 -75.78 3.47
CA MET A 1 -8.97 -75.09 3.91
C MET A 1 -9.20 -73.60 3.67
N SER A 2 -9.37 -72.87 4.77
CA SER A 2 -9.76 -71.45 4.80
C SER A 2 -8.49 -70.59 4.77
N SER A 3 -8.38 -69.72 3.77
CA SER A 3 -7.28 -68.76 3.65
C SER A 3 -7.71 -67.43 4.24
N LYS A 4 -6.99 -67.01 5.27
CA LYS A 4 -7.12 -65.72 5.94
C LYS A 4 -6.59 -64.61 5.03
N GLU A 5 -7.44 -63.69 4.59
CA GLU A 5 -7.01 -62.37 4.16
C GLU A 5 -7.09 -61.42 5.36
N SER A 6 -5.90 -61.00 5.81
CA SER A 6 -5.70 -59.95 6.81
C SER A 6 -6.00 -58.59 6.18
N VAL A 7 -7.08 -57.96 6.62
CA VAL A 7 -7.35 -56.54 6.40
C VAL A 7 -6.30 -55.75 7.17
N LEU A 8 -5.29 -55.21 6.46
CA LEU A 8 -4.39 -54.20 6.98
C LEU A 8 -5.18 -52.91 7.16
N GLY A 9 -5.35 -52.52 8.42
CA GLY A 9 -6.05 -51.30 8.82
C GLY A 9 -5.37 -50.05 8.29
N CYS A 10 -6.19 -49.12 7.79
CA CYS A 10 -5.83 -47.71 7.72
C CYS A 10 -5.43 -47.21 9.12
N PRO A 11 -4.32 -46.48 9.29
CA PRO A 11 -4.11 -45.74 10.51
C PRO A 11 -5.10 -44.56 10.54
N ASN A 12 -6.16 -44.70 11.33
CA ASN A 12 -7.06 -43.62 11.70
C ASN A 12 -6.33 -42.63 12.62
N ASN A 13 -6.40 -41.35 12.25
CA ASN A 13 -6.49 -40.16 13.09
C ASN A 13 -5.50 -40.01 14.26
N SER A 14 -4.43 -39.21 14.03
CA SER A 14 -3.83 -38.43 15.11
C SER A 14 -4.89 -37.46 15.66
N SER A 15 -5.39 -37.71 16.87
CA SER A 15 -6.21 -36.73 17.59
C SER A 15 -5.41 -35.46 17.78
N VAL A 16 -5.89 -34.34 17.23
CA VAL A 16 -5.29 -33.00 17.44
C VAL A 16 -5.15 -32.76 18.94
N THR A 17 -3.95 -32.39 19.38
CA THR A 17 -3.71 -32.11 20.81
C THR A 17 -4.44 -30.83 21.22
N HIS A 18 -4.75 -30.68 22.52
CA HIS A 18 -5.41 -29.47 23.03
C HIS A 18 -4.57 -28.22 22.72
N GLU A 19 -3.26 -28.31 22.92
CA GLU A 19 -2.29 -27.25 22.63
C GLU A 19 -2.27 -26.86 21.14
N GLU A 20 -2.30 -27.83 20.23
CA GLU A 20 -2.42 -27.57 18.78
C GLU A 20 -3.71 -26.84 18.44
N SER A 21 -4.84 -27.24 19.04
CA SER A 21 -6.13 -26.57 18.82
C SER A 21 -6.13 -25.12 19.32
N VAL A 22 -5.51 -24.86 20.48
CA VAL A 22 -5.35 -23.49 21.02
C VAL A 22 -4.48 -22.65 20.09
N LEU A 23 -3.35 -23.18 19.63
CA LEU A 23 -2.46 -22.50 18.70
C LEU A 23 -3.13 -22.20 17.36
N GLU A 24 -3.85 -23.16 16.79
CA GLU A 24 -4.60 -22.98 15.55
C GLU A 24 -5.61 -21.84 15.67
N HIS A 25 -6.40 -21.84 16.75
CA HIS A 25 -7.39 -20.80 16.99
C HIS A 25 -6.74 -19.43 17.24
N TYR A 26 -5.64 -19.39 17.99
CA TYR A 26 -4.87 -18.17 18.22
C TYR A 26 -4.37 -17.55 16.91
N PHE A 27 -3.70 -18.32 16.05
CA PHE A 27 -3.17 -17.80 14.79
C PHE A 27 -4.27 -17.42 13.81
N GLN A 28 -5.40 -18.13 13.82
CA GLN A 28 -6.59 -17.74 13.09
C GLN A 28 -7.10 -16.37 13.56
N LEU A 29 -7.24 -16.14 14.86
CA LEU A 29 -7.67 -14.84 15.41
C LEU A 29 -6.69 -13.71 15.06
N LEU A 30 -5.37 -13.96 15.08
CA LEU A 30 -4.36 -12.98 14.64
C LEU A 30 -4.54 -12.62 13.16
N SER A 31 -4.68 -13.63 12.29
CA SER A 31 -4.88 -13.43 10.85
C SER A 31 -6.13 -12.61 10.53
N GLN A 32 -7.15 -12.70 11.40
CA GLN A 32 -8.40 -11.95 11.32
C GLN A 32 -8.31 -10.54 11.92
N SER A 33 -7.12 -10.10 12.36
CA SER A 33 -6.93 -8.84 13.10
C SER A 33 -7.75 -8.75 14.40
N ASN A 34 -8.08 -9.89 15.01
CA ASN A 34 -8.89 -9.98 16.23
C ASN A 34 -8.00 -10.13 17.47
N PHE A 35 -7.08 -9.18 17.64
CA PHE A 35 -5.97 -9.26 18.59
C PHE A 35 -6.43 -9.35 20.05
N ASP A 36 -7.52 -8.69 20.40
CA ASP A 36 -8.05 -8.70 21.77
C ASP A 36 -8.54 -10.09 22.16
N LYS A 37 -9.30 -10.75 21.28
CA LYS A 37 -9.74 -12.14 21.51
C LYS A 37 -8.58 -13.12 21.50
N ALA A 38 -7.59 -12.91 20.62
CA ALA A 38 -6.40 -13.76 20.60
C ALA A 38 -5.62 -13.67 21.91
N LYS A 39 -5.49 -12.47 22.47
CA LYS A 39 -4.85 -12.24 23.75
C LYS A 39 -5.67 -12.86 24.90
N GLU A 40 -6.97 -12.61 24.93
CA GLU A 40 -7.88 -13.19 25.93
C GLU A 40 -7.82 -14.72 25.94
N LEU A 41 -7.76 -15.36 24.76
CA LEU A 41 -7.63 -16.81 24.61
C LEU A 41 -6.40 -17.34 25.37
N VAL A 42 -5.21 -16.79 25.10
CA VAL A 42 -3.96 -17.27 25.69
C VAL A 42 -3.79 -16.85 27.15
N ASP A 43 -4.35 -15.72 27.57
CA ASP A 43 -4.35 -15.30 28.97
C ASP A 43 -5.28 -16.20 29.82
N ASN A 44 -6.46 -16.58 29.29
CA ASN A 44 -7.37 -17.53 29.95
C ASN A 44 -6.74 -18.93 30.05
N GLU A 45 -6.09 -19.39 28.98
CA GLU A 45 -5.37 -20.66 28.97
C GLU A 45 -4.27 -20.69 30.03
N LYS A 46 -3.49 -19.59 30.12
CA LYS A 46 -2.45 -19.43 31.14
C LYS A 46 -3.01 -19.45 32.56
N ASP A 47 -4.17 -18.83 32.79
CA ASP A 47 -4.84 -18.81 34.09
C ASP A 47 -5.40 -20.18 34.50
N GLY A 48 -5.91 -20.96 33.53
CA GLY A 48 -6.38 -22.34 33.74
C GLY A 48 -5.26 -23.34 34.04
N HIS A 49 -4.05 -23.07 33.53
CA HIS A 49 -2.87 -23.94 33.65
C HIS A 49 -1.82 -23.46 34.68
N LYS A 50 -2.21 -22.62 35.65
CA LYS A 50 -1.33 -22.13 36.75
C LYS A 50 -0.60 -23.23 37.53
N PHE A 51 -1.06 -24.49 37.44
CA PHE A 51 -0.49 -25.65 38.11
C PHE A 51 0.02 -26.74 37.14
N SER A 52 0.08 -26.46 35.82
CA SER A 52 0.56 -27.40 34.80
C SER A 52 2.08 -27.51 34.81
N THR A 53 2.59 -28.74 34.69
CA THR A 53 4.01 -29.12 34.79
C THR A 53 4.89 -28.77 33.58
N ALA A 54 4.33 -28.23 32.49
CA ALA A 54 5.09 -27.86 31.29
C ALA A 54 5.47 -26.37 31.30
N ALA A 55 6.64 -26.05 31.85
CA ALA A 55 7.15 -24.67 31.93
C ALA A 55 7.22 -23.96 30.56
N SER A 56 7.51 -24.71 29.49
CA SER A 56 7.59 -24.27 28.09
C SER A 56 6.26 -23.74 27.53
N TRP A 57 5.12 -24.34 27.92
CA TRP A 57 3.80 -23.92 27.47
C TRP A 57 3.42 -22.56 28.04
N GLY A 58 3.62 -22.36 29.34
CA GLY A 58 3.37 -21.08 30.01
C GLY A 58 4.21 -19.93 29.44
N GLU A 59 5.50 -20.18 29.16
CA GLU A 59 6.40 -19.22 28.50
C GLU A 59 5.91 -18.87 27.09
N THR A 60 5.48 -19.88 26.32
CA THR A 60 4.93 -19.67 24.97
C THR A 60 3.67 -18.81 25.02
N LEU A 61 2.71 -19.14 25.87
CA LEU A 61 1.46 -18.36 26.02
C LEU A 61 1.74 -16.90 26.40
N GLN A 62 2.72 -16.65 27.26
CA GLN A 62 3.14 -15.30 27.60
C GLN A 62 3.70 -14.54 26.38
N CYS A 63 4.54 -15.19 25.56
CA CYS A 63 5.04 -14.60 24.31
C CYS A 63 3.90 -14.33 23.32
N LEU A 64 2.94 -15.24 23.19
CA LEU A 64 1.76 -15.06 22.33
C LEU A 64 0.86 -13.90 22.82
N SER A 65 0.69 -13.72 24.13
CA SER A 65 -0.06 -12.57 24.67
C SER A 65 0.59 -11.23 24.30
N GLN A 66 1.93 -11.17 24.37
CA GLN A 66 2.71 -10.00 23.94
C GLN A 66 2.70 -9.81 22.41
N LEU A 67 2.74 -10.89 21.63
CA LEU A 67 2.66 -10.85 20.17
C LEU A 67 1.33 -10.25 19.69
N ALA A 68 0.20 -10.63 20.30
CA ALA A 68 -1.10 -10.05 19.97
C ALA A 68 -1.13 -8.53 20.25
N THR A 69 -0.49 -8.10 21.33
CA THR A 69 -0.34 -6.66 21.68
C THR A 69 0.54 -5.91 20.67
N ALA A 70 1.63 -6.54 20.22
CA ALA A 70 2.52 -5.98 19.21
C ALA A 70 1.84 -5.86 17.84
N GLU A 71 1.12 -6.90 17.40
CA GLU A 71 0.37 -6.91 16.13
C GLU A 71 -0.74 -5.85 16.13
N ARG A 72 -1.49 -5.71 17.23
CA ARG A 72 -2.48 -4.63 17.38
C ARG A 72 -1.84 -3.26 17.20
N SER A 73 -0.72 -3.02 17.87
CA SER A 73 0.01 -1.75 17.81
C SER A 73 0.56 -1.47 16.41
N TYR A 74 1.04 -2.52 15.73
CA TYR A 74 1.52 -2.47 14.36
C TYR A 74 0.39 -2.13 13.36
N CYS A 75 -0.71 -2.86 13.40
CA CYS A 75 -1.84 -2.63 12.49
C CYS A 75 -2.51 -1.27 12.70
N ASN A 76 -2.40 -0.72 13.92
CA ASN A 76 -2.82 0.64 14.25
C ASN A 76 -1.78 1.72 13.94
N LEU A 77 -0.62 1.36 13.38
CA LEU A 77 0.46 2.28 12.99
C LEU A 77 0.98 3.14 14.15
N VAL A 78 0.91 2.64 15.39
CA VAL A 78 1.30 3.39 16.60
C VAL A 78 2.77 3.81 16.54
N PHE A 79 3.62 3.01 15.90
CA PHE A 79 5.05 3.29 15.70
C PHE A 79 5.32 4.54 14.84
N LEU A 80 4.35 4.99 14.04
CA LEU A 80 4.46 6.23 13.24
C LEU A 80 3.99 7.48 13.99
N GLY A 81 3.32 7.33 15.13
CA GLY A 81 2.73 8.43 15.89
C GLY A 81 3.77 9.48 16.32
N GLN A 82 3.55 10.75 15.93
CA GLN A 82 4.40 11.85 16.36
C GLN A 82 4.16 12.23 17.84
N LYS A 83 5.27 12.50 18.52
CA LYS A 83 5.45 13.03 19.87
C LYS A 83 4.88 14.45 20.06
N ARG A 84 3.59 14.68 19.83
CA ARG A 84 2.97 15.98 20.18
C ARG A 84 2.39 15.87 21.59
N PHE A 85 3.13 16.40 22.58
CA PHE A 85 2.75 16.64 24.00
C PHE A 85 3.16 15.65 25.12
N THR A 86 3.78 14.51 24.86
CA THR A 86 4.22 13.60 25.95
C THR A 86 5.72 13.28 25.91
N GLN A 87 6.56 14.31 26.09
CA GLN A 87 8.01 14.12 26.29
C GLN A 87 8.37 13.47 27.64
N ILE A 88 7.39 13.33 28.55
CA ILE A 88 7.58 12.79 29.91
C ILE A 88 7.45 11.26 29.96
N VAL A 89 6.78 10.63 28.99
CA VAL A 89 6.71 9.16 28.91
C VAL A 89 7.41 8.75 27.63
N ARG A 90 8.73 8.52 27.72
CA ARG A 90 9.38 7.56 26.83
C ARG A 90 8.62 6.24 27.03
N SER A 91 7.62 5.97 26.20
CA SER A 91 6.99 4.65 26.18
C SER A 91 8.10 3.67 25.84
N LYS A 92 8.52 2.90 26.86
CA LYS A 92 9.45 1.77 26.74
C LYS A 92 8.87 0.66 25.83
N ASP A 93 7.59 0.77 25.48
CA ASP A 93 6.80 -0.27 24.81
C ASP A 93 6.31 0.21 23.44
N SER A 94 7.22 0.68 22.59
CA SER A 94 6.90 0.78 21.16
C SER A 94 6.72 -0.63 20.58
N ALA A 95 5.87 -0.81 19.57
CA ALA A 95 5.70 -2.10 18.89
C ALA A 95 7.06 -2.73 18.49
N LYS A 96 8.01 -1.89 18.06
CA LYS A 96 9.40 -2.27 17.75
C LYS A 96 10.14 -2.88 18.95
N SER A 97 9.96 -2.33 20.15
CA SER A 97 10.53 -2.84 21.41
C SER A 97 9.96 -4.22 21.74
N ILE A 98 8.63 -4.37 21.70
CA ILE A 98 7.96 -5.65 22.00
C ILE A 98 8.39 -6.73 21.00
N TYR A 99 8.42 -6.42 19.70
CA TYR A 99 8.94 -7.35 18.70
C TYR A 99 10.41 -7.71 18.92
N SER A 100 11.26 -6.76 19.32
CA SER A 100 12.68 -7.05 19.58
C SER A 100 12.87 -8.00 20.77
N MET A 101 12.07 -7.83 21.83
CA MET A 101 12.03 -8.76 22.95
C MET A 101 11.51 -10.14 22.52
N LEU A 102 10.39 -10.19 21.79
CA LEU A 102 9.81 -11.44 21.29
C LEU A 102 10.78 -12.22 20.40
N LEU A 103 11.55 -11.52 19.56
CA LEU A 103 12.55 -12.16 18.72
C LEU A 103 13.59 -12.91 19.55
N GLN A 104 14.09 -12.30 20.63
CA GLN A 104 15.06 -12.92 21.52
C GLN A 104 14.47 -14.14 22.24
N GLU A 105 13.23 -14.03 22.73
CA GLU A 105 12.55 -15.15 23.41
C GLU A 105 12.25 -16.31 22.46
N PHE A 106 11.75 -16.04 21.26
CA PHE A 106 11.47 -17.09 20.28
C PHE A 106 12.75 -17.82 19.83
N GLN A 107 13.85 -17.09 19.64
CA GLN A 107 15.15 -17.70 19.35
C GLN A 107 15.67 -18.54 20.52
N ARG A 108 15.50 -18.07 21.76
CA ARG A 108 15.86 -18.84 22.96
C ARG A 108 15.06 -20.14 23.04
N MET A 109 13.74 -20.08 22.85
CA MET A 109 12.85 -21.25 22.88
C MET A 109 13.15 -22.25 21.75
N GLU A 110 13.53 -21.78 20.57
CA GLU A 110 13.97 -22.65 19.46
C GLU A 110 15.23 -23.46 19.83
N THR A 111 16.21 -22.82 20.48
CA THR A 111 17.49 -23.47 20.84
C THR A 111 17.42 -24.46 22.01
N PHE A 112 16.32 -24.47 22.77
CA PHE A 112 16.17 -25.25 24.00
C PHE A 112 16.14 -26.79 23.77
N LEU A 113 16.02 -27.23 22.51
CA LEU A 113 15.95 -28.65 22.13
C LEU A 113 17.30 -29.29 21.72
N LEU A 114 18.42 -28.58 21.81
CA LEU A 114 19.74 -29.17 21.56
C LEU A 114 20.26 -29.88 22.83
N PRO A 115 20.86 -31.08 22.71
CA PRO A 115 20.46 -32.28 23.45
C PRO A 115 21.08 -32.41 24.85
N HIS A 116 20.27 -32.78 25.84
CA HIS A 116 20.71 -33.52 27.03
C HIS A 116 19.75 -34.70 27.27
N GLY A 117 20.09 -35.86 26.68
CA GLY A 117 19.78 -37.22 27.18
C GLY A 117 18.31 -37.66 27.35
N ASP A 118 17.92 -38.66 26.56
CA ASP A 118 16.99 -39.75 26.93
C ASP A 118 15.66 -39.39 27.62
N ARG A 119 14.88 -38.45 27.05
CA ARG A 119 13.45 -38.29 27.36
C ARG A 119 12.58 -38.47 26.11
N GLU A 120 12.70 -39.60 25.44
CA GLU A 120 12.07 -39.80 24.11
C GLU A 120 10.62 -40.30 24.13
N ARG A 121 9.94 -40.46 25.27
CA ARG A 121 8.58 -41.07 25.28
C ARG A 121 7.59 -40.50 26.31
N SER A 122 7.50 -39.18 26.43
CA SER A 122 6.37 -38.52 27.11
C SER A 122 5.66 -37.56 26.18
N SER A 123 4.33 -37.45 26.29
CA SER A 123 3.52 -36.47 25.53
C SER A 123 4.05 -35.04 25.69
N SER A 124 4.59 -34.70 26.87
CA SER A 124 5.27 -33.43 27.13
C SER A 124 6.43 -33.16 26.18
N ALA A 125 7.21 -34.17 25.78
CA ALA A 125 8.36 -34.02 24.91
C ALA A 125 7.98 -33.75 23.44
N GLU A 126 6.81 -34.25 23.01
CA GLU A 126 6.27 -33.96 21.67
C GLU A 126 5.75 -32.52 21.60
N THR A 127 5.04 -32.07 22.64
CA THR A 127 4.61 -30.67 22.77
C THR A 127 5.83 -29.72 22.78
N ASP A 128 6.87 -30.03 23.55
CA ASP A 128 8.10 -29.20 23.59
C ASP A 128 8.77 -29.10 22.20
N LYS A 129 8.80 -30.20 21.44
CA LYS A 129 9.29 -30.22 20.05
C LYS A 129 8.47 -29.31 19.13
N LEU A 130 7.15 -29.39 19.23
CA LEU A 130 6.24 -28.52 18.49
C LEU A 130 6.47 -27.05 18.85
N LEU A 131 6.51 -26.70 20.14
CA LEU A 131 6.63 -25.32 20.60
C LEU A 131 7.94 -24.66 20.18
N ALA A 132 9.06 -25.38 20.23
CA ALA A 132 10.33 -24.85 19.75
C ALA A 132 10.31 -24.64 18.22
N HIS A 133 9.72 -25.57 17.47
CA HIS A 133 9.58 -25.44 16.02
C HIS A 133 8.70 -24.25 15.64
N ILE A 134 7.56 -24.07 16.31
CA ILE A 134 6.69 -22.89 16.13
C ILE A 134 7.44 -21.61 16.51
N SER A 135 8.18 -21.61 17.62
CA SER A 135 8.99 -20.46 18.05
C SER A 135 10.03 -20.06 17.00
N GLY A 136 10.73 -21.03 16.39
CA GLY A 136 11.63 -20.77 15.27
C GLY A 136 10.93 -20.04 14.12
N GLN A 137 9.73 -20.48 13.72
CA GLN A 137 8.96 -19.82 12.66
C GLN A 137 8.44 -18.44 13.05
N LEU A 138 8.01 -18.25 14.30
CA LEU A 138 7.62 -16.95 14.83
C LEU A 138 8.79 -15.98 14.89
N SER A 139 10.03 -16.45 15.06
CA SER A 139 11.22 -15.60 14.97
C SER A 139 11.38 -14.98 13.56
N PHE A 140 11.10 -15.74 12.50
CA PHE A 140 11.09 -15.23 11.12
C PHE A 140 9.96 -14.22 10.92
N PHE A 141 8.77 -14.49 11.46
CA PHE A 141 7.65 -13.55 11.43
C PHE A 141 7.97 -12.22 12.06
N VAL A 142 8.46 -12.25 13.30
CA VAL A 142 8.81 -11.05 14.06
C VAL A 142 9.92 -10.26 13.37
N ARG A 143 10.92 -10.93 12.79
CA ARG A 143 11.97 -10.28 12.00
C ARG A 143 11.40 -9.57 10.76
N GLY A 144 10.50 -10.23 10.03
CA GLY A 144 9.78 -9.62 8.90
C GLY A 144 8.97 -8.39 9.32
N ARG A 145 8.27 -8.45 10.46
CA ARG A 145 7.53 -7.31 11.03
C ARG A 145 8.42 -6.13 11.38
N LEU A 146 9.58 -6.38 12.01
CA LEU A 146 10.56 -5.32 12.29
C LEU A 146 11.01 -4.62 11.01
N LYS A 147 11.25 -5.37 9.92
CA LYS A 147 11.59 -4.80 8.61
C LYS A 147 10.45 -4.02 7.98
N MET A 148 9.21 -4.50 8.11
CA MET A 148 8.06 -3.74 7.64
C MET A 148 7.83 -2.45 8.43
N ILE A 149 8.11 -2.41 9.75
CA ILE A 149 8.11 -1.17 10.53
C ILE A 149 9.10 -0.17 9.94
N GLU A 150 10.35 -0.59 9.69
CA GLU A 150 11.39 0.24 9.08
C GLU A 150 10.97 0.76 7.70
N PHE A 151 10.35 -0.11 6.90
CA PHE A 151 9.81 0.24 5.59
C PHE A 151 8.73 1.34 5.68
N PHE A 152 7.74 1.20 6.56
CA PHE A 152 6.67 2.20 6.71
C PHE A 152 7.18 3.53 7.30
N GLU A 153 8.17 3.48 8.20
CA GLU A 153 8.87 4.68 8.70
C GLU A 153 9.58 5.42 7.56
N GLN A 154 10.32 4.70 6.72
CA GLN A 154 10.98 5.23 5.53
C GLN A 154 9.95 5.82 4.57
N LEU A 155 8.89 5.09 4.25
CA LEU A 155 7.82 5.53 3.33
C LEU A 155 7.17 6.84 3.80
N SER A 156 6.85 6.94 5.09
CA SER A 156 6.29 8.16 5.66
C SER A 156 7.26 9.34 5.64
N SER A 157 8.55 9.08 5.87
CA SER A 157 9.58 10.11 5.82
C SER A 157 9.75 10.66 4.40
N LEU A 158 9.82 9.79 3.39
CA LEU A 158 9.92 10.15 1.98
C LEU A 158 8.73 11.00 1.52
N GLY A 159 7.52 10.65 1.94
CA GLY A 159 6.33 11.44 1.65
C GLY A 159 6.35 12.86 2.22
N SER A 160 7.19 13.12 3.24
CA SER A 160 7.33 14.45 3.85
C SER A 160 8.46 15.28 3.23
N LEU A 161 9.35 14.66 2.45
CA LEU A 161 10.49 15.32 1.82
C LEU A 161 10.09 15.94 0.48
N LYS A 162 10.72 17.05 0.12
CA LYS A 162 10.56 17.71 -1.19
C LYS A 162 11.50 17.12 -2.23
N GLN A 163 11.38 15.83 -2.47
CA GLN A 163 12.19 15.11 -3.45
C GLN A 163 11.35 14.10 -4.23
N TRP A 164 11.85 13.66 -5.38
CA TRP A 164 11.24 12.56 -6.09
C TRP A 164 11.44 11.27 -5.31
N MET A 165 10.37 10.50 -5.17
CA MET A 165 10.43 9.20 -4.54
C MET A 165 10.93 8.19 -5.58
N ASN A 166 12.01 7.48 -5.25
CA ASN A 166 12.44 6.32 -5.99
C ASN A 166 11.57 5.13 -5.56
N PHE A 167 10.59 4.77 -6.39
CA PHE A 167 9.65 3.70 -6.06
C PHE A 167 10.27 2.32 -6.31
N GLU A 168 11.25 2.23 -7.21
CA GLU A 168 12.00 1.03 -7.54
C GLU A 168 12.78 0.52 -6.32
N ASP A 169 13.46 1.41 -5.59
CA ASP A 169 14.16 1.05 -4.34
C ASP A 169 13.18 0.50 -3.29
N LEU A 170 11.99 1.10 -3.18
CA LEU A 170 10.95 0.64 -2.24
C LEU A 170 10.41 -0.75 -2.62
N VAL A 171 10.22 -1.01 -3.91
CA VAL A 171 9.83 -2.34 -4.41
C VAL A 171 10.91 -3.37 -4.08
N MET A 172 12.19 -3.05 -4.34
CA MET A 172 13.31 -3.94 -4.03
C MET A 172 13.37 -4.32 -2.54
N ILE A 173 13.17 -3.35 -1.65
CA ILE A 173 13.13 -3.62 -0.20
C ILE A 173 11.99 -4.60 0.15
N LEU A 174 10.79 -4.42 -0.40
CA LEU A 174 9.66 -5.32 -0.14
C LEU A 174 9.91 -6.73 -0.69
N GLU A 175 10.46 -6.84 -1.90
CA GLU A 175 10.80 -8.12 -2.51
C GLU A 175 11.86 -8.88 -1.69
N GLU A 176 12.86 -8.18 -1.15
CA GLU A 176 13.85 -8.74 -0.23
C GLU A 176 13.20 -9.23 1.06
N ILE A 177 12.32 -8.42 1.69
CA ILE A 177 11.58 -8.82 2.90
C ILE A 177 10.79 -10.11 2.66
N VAL A 178 10.05 -10.19 1.56
CA VAL A 178 9.26 -11.37 1.18
C VAL A 178 10.19 -12.57 0.94
N LYS A 179 11.26 -12.41 0.16
CA LYS A 179 12.20 -13.48 -0.19
C LYS A 179 12.89 -14.08 1.05
N ASP A 180 13.33 -13.23 1.97
CA ASP A 180 14.13 -13.64 3.12
C ASP A 180 13.31 -14.28 4.25
N HIS A 181 12.04 -13.88 4.39
CA HIS A 181 11.23 -14.30 5.51
C HIS A 181 10.21 -15.38 5.12
N MET A 182 9.63 -15.35 3.90
CA MET A 182 8.55 -16.29 3.51
C MET A 182 8.95 -17.74 3.46
N LYS A 183 10.22 -18.02 3.21
CA LYS A 183 10.72 -19.39 3.23
C LYS A 183 10.70 -19.99 4.62
N GLY A 184 10.73 -19.19 5.70
CA GLY A 184 10.76 -19.64 7.10
C GLY A 184 9.41 -20.07 7.70
N PHE A 185 8.31 -19.95 6.95
CA PHE A 185 6.96 -20.29 7.40
C PHE A 185 6.45 -21.52 6.67
N HIS A 186 6.34 -22.65 7.35
CA HIS A 186 5.89 -23.91 6.72
C HIS A 186 5.05 -24.80 7.62
N HIS A 187 4.99 -24.56 8.94
CA HIS A 187 4.13 -25.35 9.80
C HIS A 187 2.65 -25.02 9.51
N PRO A 188 1.75 -26.01 9.39
CA PRO A 188 0.33 -25.79 9.09
C PRO A 188 -0.36 -24.77 10.03
N LEU A 189 -0.03 -24.81 11.32
CA LEU A 189 -0.61 -23.91 12.33
C LEU A 189 -0.34 -22.41 12.07
N VAL A 190 0.78 -22.05 11.44
CA VAL A 190 1.15 -20.64 11.19
C VAL A 190 0.84 -20.19 9.76
N VAL A 191 0.23 -21.04 8.94
CA VAL A 191 -0.07 -20.71 7.52
C VAL A 191 -1.00 -19.50 7.43
N SER A 192 -1.99 -19.39 8.32
CA SER A 192 -2.91 -18.24 8.35
C SER A 192 -2.18 -16.91 8.57
N LEU A 193 -1.17 -16.90 9.43
CA LEU A 193 -0.32 -15.74 9.70
C LEU A 193 0.57 -15.41 8.50
N LYS A 194 1.18 -16.45 7.90
CA LYS A 194 1.96 -16.31 6.66
C LYS A 194 1.13 -15.68 5.55
N THR A 195 -0.08 -16.17 5.32
CA THR A 195 -0.98 -15.66 4.29
C THR A 195 -1.24 -14.17 4.45
N VAL A 196 -1.57 -13.71 5.65
CA VAL A 196 -1.84 -12.27 5.87
C VAL A 196 -0.59 -11.42 5.72
N PHE A 197 0.57 -11.90 6.17
CA PHE A 197 1.84 -11.22 5.93
C PHE A 197 2.15 -11.10 4.42
N CYS A 198 1.96 -12.18 3.65
CA CYS A 198 2.11 -12.17 2.20
C CYS A 198 1.18 -11.15 1.55
N LEU A 199 -0.10 -11.21 1.89
CA LEU A 199 -1.11 -10.33 1.30
C LEU A 199 -0.79 -8.86 1.55
N GLU A 200 -0.31 -8.52 2.75
CA GLU A 200 0.14 -7.16 3.05
C GLU A 200 1.33 -6.73 2.17
N CYS A 201 2.41 -7.50 2.17
CA CYS A 201 3.63 -7.16 1.44
C CYS A 201 3.39 -7.11 -0.07
N GLU A 202 2.73 -8.12 -0.62
CA GLU A 202 2.48 -8.26 -2.04
C GLU A 202 1.46 -7.22 -2.55
N SER A 203 0.41 -6.92 -1.79
CA SER A 203 -0.52 -5.84 -2.16
C SER A 203 0.21 -4.50 -2.26
N LEU A 204 1.12 -4.23 -1.32
CA LEU A 204 1.91 -3.01 -1.33
C LEU A 204 2.91 -2.98 -2.49
N CYS A 205 3.59 -4.10 -2.74
CA CYS A 205 4.51 -4.25 -3.87
C CYS A 205 3.81 -4.00 -5.21
N HIS A 206 2.64 -4.60 -5.45
CA HIS A 206 1.85 -4.35 -6.66
C HIS A 206 1.39 -2.89 -6.77
N MET A 207 1.05 -2.22 -5.67
CA MET A 207 0.71 -0.78 -5.70
C MET A 207 1.91 0.10 -6.07
N LEU A 208 3.10 -0.19 -5.55
CA LEU A 208 4.32 0.57 -5.89
C LEU A 208 4.76 0.29 -7.34
N ASN A 209 4.66 -0.96 -7.79
CA ASN A 209 4.87 -1.31 -9.20
C ASN A 209 3.86 -0.61 -10.10
N ALA A 210 2.58 -0.57 -9.73
CA ALA A 210 1.57 0.20 -10.47
C ALA A 210 1.96 1.67 -10.60
N GLN A 211 2.43 2.30 -9.52
CA GLN A 211 2.91 3.68 -9.55
C GLN A 211 4.08 3.87 -10.55
N ILE A 212 5.08 2.98 -10.53
CA ILE A 212 6.20 2.99 -11.51
C ILE A 212 5.68 2.87 -12.95
N LYS A 213 4.76 1.93 -13.20
CA LYS A 213 4.20 1.69 -14.54
C LYS A 213 3.31 2.84 -15.00
N ILE A 214 2.58 3.50 -14.11
CA ILE A 214 1.80 4.72 -14.41
C ILE A 214 2.75 5.86 -14.80
N SER A 215 3.82 6.09 -14.03
CA SER A 215 4.80 7.16 -14.25
C SER A 215 5.63 6.97 -15.53
N SER A 216 5.85 5.72 -15.94
CA SER A 216 6.48 5.38 -17.23
C SER A 216 5.48 5.25 -18.38
N TRP A 217 4.21 5.59 -18.14
CA TRP A 217 3.11 5.54 -19.11
C TRP A 217 2.91 4.16 -19.76
N ASN A 218 3.12 3.08 -19.00
CA ASN A 218 2.91 1.70 -19.43
C ASN A 218 1.50 1.21 -19.05
N PHE A 219 0.53 1.43 -19.94
CA PHE A 219 -0.89 1.15 -19.69
C PHE A 219 -1.19 -0.29 -19.27
N LEU A 220 -0.73 -1.28 -20.04
CA LEU A 220 -1.05 -2.69 -19.78
C LEU A 220 -0.48 -3.15 -18.45
N GLN A 221 0.82 -2.88 -18.22
CA GLN A 221 1.46 -3.32 -16.98
C GLN A 221 0.87 -2.60 -15.78
N ALA A 222 0.60 -1.28 -15.88
CA ALA A 222 -0.11 -0.55 -14.82
C ALA A 222 -1.49 -1.16 -14.52
N THR A 223 -2.24 -1.58 -15.54
CA THR A 223 -3.55 -2.23 -15.38
C THR A 223 -3.43 -3.56 -14.64
N MET A 224 -2.47 -4.40 -15.02
CA MET A 224 -2.22 -5.70 -14.39
C MET A 224 -1.81 -5.54 -12.93
N GLU A 225 -0.88 -4.63 -12.64
CA GLU A 225 -0.43 -4.35 -11.27
C GLU A 225 -1.57 -3.82 -10.39
N LEU A 226 -2.39 -2.89 -10.89
CA LEU A 226 -3.58 -2.40 -10.17
C LEU A 226 -4.60 -3.51 -9.91
N TYR A 227 -4.80 -4.42 -10.87
CA TYR A 227 -5.68 -5.56 -10.69
C TYR A 227 -5.16 -6.53 -9.63
N GLN A 228 -3.87 -6.88 -9.66
CA GLN A 228 -3.24 -7.75 -8.66
C GLN A 228 -3.30 -7.13 -7.26
N ALA A 229 -3.00 -5.83 -7.14
CA ALA A 229 -3.14 -5.08 -5.89
C ALA A 229 -4.59 -5.12 -5.38
N HIS A 230 -5.59 -4.97 -6.25
CA HIS A 230 -6.99 -5.03 -5.86
C HIS A 230 -7.40 -6.43 -5.40
N ALA A 231 -7.02 -7.48 -6.12
CA ALA A 231 -7.35 -8.86 -5.80
C ALA A 231 -6.78 -9.26 -4.42
N LYS A 232 -5.49 -9.02 -4.19
CA LYS A 232 -4.82 -9.36 -2.92
C LYS A 232 -5.34 -8.52 -1.75
N LEU A 233 -5.59 -7.24 -1.96
CA LEU A 233 -6.14 -6.39 -0.90
C LEU A 233 -7.57 -6.80 -0.52
N ASN A 234 -8.41 -7.18 -1.49
CA ASN A 234 -9.75 -7.71 -1.21
C ASN A 234 -9.67 -9.07 -0.50
N GLU A 235 -8.74 -9.94 -0.90
CA GLU A 235 -8.51 -11.21 -0.24
C GLU A 235 -8.14 -10.99 1.24
N TRP A 236 -7.23 -10.05 1.53
CA TRP A 236 -6.90 -9.67 2.90
C TRP A 236 -8.13 -9.13 3.64
N GLY A 237 -8.88 -8.21 3.01
CA GLY A 237 -10.11 -7.66 3.58
C GLY A 237 -11.14 -8.73 3.94
N SER A 238 -11.26 -9.77 3.12
CA SER A 238 -12.18 -10.90 3.36
C SER A 238 -11.83 -11.73 4.60
N LYS A 239 -10.57 -11.69 5.06
CA LYS A 239 -10.13 -12.35 6.30
C LYS A 239 -10.51 -11.54 7.53
N ILE A 240 -10.81 -10.26 7.40
CA ILE A 240 -11.15 -9.40 8.55
C ILE A 240 -12.66 -9.51 8.79
N PRO A 241 -13.11 -10.06 9.94
CA PRO A 241 -14.52 -10.22 10.21
C PRO A 241 -15.17 -8.84 10.34
N ILE A 242 -16.08 -8.54 9.42
CA ILE A 242 -16.91 -7.34 9.49
C ILE A 242 -17.90 -7.58 10.62
N LYS A 243 -17.76 -6.87 11.76
CA LYS A 243 -18.82 -6.84 12.78
C LYS A 243 -20.11 -6.41 12.08
N GLU A 244 -21.19 -7.20 12.18
CA GLU A 244 -22.46 -7.03 11.44
C GLU A 244 -23.03 -5.59 11.45
N VAL A 245 -22.68 -4.79 12.46
CA VAL A 245 -23.03 -3.36 12.58
C VAL A 245 -22.49 -2.49 11.43
N ALA A 246 -21.46 -2.93 10.70
CA ALA A 246 -20.88 -2.18 9.57
C ALA A 246 -21.52 -2.49 8.20
N LEU A 247 -22.36 -3.52 8.09
CA LEU A 247 -23.02 -3.91 6.83
C LEU A 247 -24.19 -2.97 6.45
N HIS A 248 -24.68 -2.14 7.37
CA HIS A 248 -25.76 -1.19 7.13
C HIS A 248 -25.32 0.22 6.70
N ILE A 249 -24.08 0.40 6.25
CA ILE A 249 -23.62 1.71 5.76
C ILE A 249 -23.59 1.71 4.22
N PRO A 250 -24.66 2.18 3.54
CA PRO A 250 -24.49 2.66 2.18
C PRO A 250 -23.45 3.79 2.20
N GLN A 251 -22.67 3.93 1.13
CA GLN A 251 -21.75 5.04 0.92
C GLN A 251 -22.50 6.39 0.95
N VAL A 252 -22.81 6.92 2.13
CA VAL A 252 -23.48 8.20 2.29
C VAL A 252 -22.42 9.29 2.34
N LYS A 253 -22.38 10.08 1.26
CA LYS A 253 -21.75 11.39 1.21
C LYS A 253 -22.32 12.25 2.35
N SER A 254 -21.50 12.55 3.36
CA SER A 254 -21.89 13.44 4.45
C SER A 254 -21.72 14.90 4.02
N THR A 255 -22.80 15.50 3.52
CA THR A 255 -22.99 16.95 3.49
C THR A 255 -23.61 17.39 4.82
N PHE A 256 -22.88 18.19 5.59
CA PHE A 256 -23.29 18.93 6.78
C PHE A 256 -23.73 18.11 8.01
N GLY A 257 -22.85 18.03 9.01
CA GLY A 257 -23.19 17.60 10.38
C GLY A 257 -21.96 17.15 11.17
N ARG A 258 -21.74 17.74 12.34
CA ARG A 258 -20.64 17.43 13.27
C ARG A 258 -20.44 15.91 13.44
N SER A 259 -19.29 15.40 13.01
CA SER A 259 -18.96 13.97 13.06
C SER A 259 -18.68 13.50 14.48
N SER A 260 -19.54 12.66 15.04
CA SER A 260 -19.08 11.64 15.98
C SER A 260 -18.25 10.63 15.17
N SER A 261 -17.00 10.42 15.57
CA SER A 261 -16.07 9.55 14.87
C SER A 261 -16.51 8.08 14.97
N LYS A 262 -17.36 7.62 14.05
CA LYS A 262 -17.60 6.19 13.88
C LYS A 262 -16.34 5.58 13.23
N SER A 263 -15.60 4.79 14.00
CA SER A 263 -14.33 4.18 13.57
C SER A 263 -14.57 3.18 12.44
N SER A 264 -13.74 3.25 11.39
CA SER A 264 -13.66 2.21 10.34
C SER A 264 -13.50 0.83 11.02
N PRO A 265 -14.25 -0.20 10.58
CA PRO A 265 -14.11 -1.56 11.11
C PRO A 265 -12.78 -2.21 10.74
N TYR A 266 -12.08 -1.67 9.73
CA TYR A 266 -10.80 -2.17 9.28
C TYR A 266 -9.63 -1.53 10.07
N PRO A 267 -8.52 -2.28 10.24
CA PRO A 267 -7.30 -1.73 10.79
C PRO A 267 -6.80 -0.50 10.01
N PRO A 268 -6.15 0.47 10.69
CA PRO A 268 -5.62 1.66 10.04
C PRO A 268 -4.67 1.40 8.87
N ILE A 269 -3.76 0.43 9.00
CA ILE A 269 -2.84 0.05 7.92
C ILE A 269 -3.57 -0.38 6.65
N TYR A 270 -4.57 -1.26 6.79
CA TYR A 270 -5.42 -1.72 5.70
C TYR A 270 -6.20 -0.54 5.09
N THR A 271 -6.76 0.32 5.93
CA THR A 271 -7.51 1.51 5.49
C THR A 271 -6.65 2.46 4.67
N TRP A 272 -5.39 2.66 5.08
CA TRP A 272 -4.44 3.48 4.33
C TRP A 272 -4.06 2.82 2.99
N MET A 273 -3.79 1.52 2.97
CA MET A 273 -3.50 0.77 1.74
C MET A 273 -4.68 0.83 0.75
N TYR A 274 -5.91 0.71 1.23
CA TYR A 274 -7.11 0.87 0.41
C TYR A 274 -7.21 2.28 -0.20
N LYS A 275 -6.85 3.31 0.56
CA LYS A 275 -6.77 4.69 0.05
C LYS A 275 -5.63 4.88 -0.94
N LEU A 276 -4.46 4.29 -0.73
CA LEU A 276 -3.37 4.30 -1.71
C LEU A 276 -3.80 3.67 -3.04
N LYS A 277 -4.42 2.49 -3.01
CA LYS A 277 -4.99 1.86 -4.21
C LYS A 277 -6.00 2.77 -4.90
N GLY A 278 -6.87 3.42 -4.13
CA GLY A 278 -7.87 4.35 -4.66
C GLY A 278 -7.24 5.58 -5.33
N HIS A 279 -6.20 6.13 -4.70
CA HIS A 279 -5.41 7.22 -5.23
C HIS A 279 -4.73 6.86 -6.56
N LEU A 280 -4.07 5.70 -6.63
CA LEU A 280 -3.44 5.21 -7.85
C LEU A 280 -4.45 4.95 -8.97
N LEU A 281 -5.65 4.48 -8.64
CA LEU A 281 -6.74 4.31 -9.61
C LEU A 281 -7.20 5.66 -10.19
N SER A 282 -7.37 6.68 -9.35
CA SER A 282 -7.68 8.04 -9.81
C SER A 282 -6.56 8.62 -10.69
N LYS A 283 -5.30 8.43 -10.29
CA LYS A 283 -4.13 8.85 -11.08
C LYS A 283 -4.08 8.14 -12.43
N PHE A 284 -4.26 6.82 -12.46
CA PHE A 284 -4.35 6.01 -13.68
C PHE A 284 -5.44 6.54 -14.63
N GLY A 285 -6.61 6.85 -14.09
CA GLY A 285 -7.72 7.41 -14.87
C GLY A 285 -7.40 8.73 -15.57
N ILE A 286 -6.58 9.58 -14.94
CA ILE A 286 -6.12 10.85 -15.52
C ILE A 286 -4.96 10.64 -16.51
N TYR A 287 -3.96 9.84 -16.17
CA TYR A 287 -2.75 9.62 -16.99
C TYR A 287 -3.06 8.87 -18.29
N PHE A 288 -4.04 7.98 -18.24
CA PHE A 288 -4.52 7.21 -19.40
C PHE A 288 -5.88 7.68 -19.88
N TYR A 289 -6.28 8.93 -19.57
CA TYR A 289 -7.59 9.48 -19.96
C TYR A 289 -7.87 9.30 -21.46
N GLY A 290 -6.91 9.65 -22.33
CA GLY A 290 -7.07 9.49 -23.78
C GLY A 290 -7.11 8.03 -24.24
N VAL A 291 -6.49 7.10 -23.51
CA VAL A 291 -6.56 5.66 -23.81
C VAL A 291 -7.91 5.10 -23.40
N LEU A 292 -8.37 5.44 -22.20
CA LEU A 292 -9.67 5.03 -21.67
C LEU A 292 -10.82 5.61 -22.51
N GLY A 293 -10.71 6.87 -22.95
CA GLY A 293 -11.71 7.52 -23.79
C GLY A 293 -11.92 6.84 -25.15
N LYS A 294 -10.93 6.10 -25.66
CA LYS A 294 -11.08 5.28 -26.88
C LYS A 294 -11.82 3.96 -26.61
N GLN A 295 -11.96 3.54 -25.35
CA GLN A 295 -12.54 2.26 -24.94
C GLN A 295 -13.92 2.40 -24.28
N THR A 296 -14.41 3.62 -24.08
CA THR A 296 -15.70 3.91 -23.45
C THR A 296 -16.31 5.17 -24.06
N ILE A 297 -17.54 5.51 -23.67
CA ILE A 297 -18.21 6.72 -24.13
C ILE A 297 -17.75 7.91 -23.24
N PRO A 298 -17.45 9.10 -23.79
CA PRO A 298 -16.92 10.22 -23.00
C PRO A 298 -17.74 10.62 -21.77
N ILE A 299 -19.06 10.47 -21.82
CA ILE A 299 -19.96 10.75 -20.69
C ILE A 299 -19.74 9.74 -19.56
N GLU A 300 -19.60 8.45 -19.90
CA GLU A 300 -19.33 7.39 -18.94
C GLU A 300 -17.95 7.53 -18.32
N LEU A 301 -16.92 7.88 -19.12
CA LEU A 301 -15.58 8.16 -18.60
C LEU A 301 -15.61 9.26 -17.55
N LYS A 302 -16.25 10.40 -17.86
CA LYS A 302 -16.40 11.52 -16.91
C LYS A 302 -17.19 11.10 -15.66
N ALA A 303 -18.26 10.33 -15.84
CA ALA A 303 -19.05 9.81 -14.71
C ALA A 303 -18.24 8.83 -13.83
N ASN A 304 -17.37 8.02 -14.41
CA ASN A 304 -16.50 7.10 -13.67
C ASN A 304 -15.37 7.83 -12.95
N LEU A 305 -14.72 8.80 -13.61
CA LEU A 305 -13.64 9.59 -13.00
C LEU A 305 -14.14 10.49 -11.85
N SER A 306 -15.34 11.06 -11.96
CA SER A 306 -15.96 11.84 -10.88
C SER A 306 -16.42 10.98 -9.70
N LYS A 307 -16.54 9.66 -9.88
CA LYS A 307 -16.80 8.68 -8.81
C LYS A 307 -15.51 8.04 -8.28
N ALA A 308 -14.35 8.36 -8.87
CA ALA A 308 -13.09 7.79 -8.44
C ALA A 308 -12.76 8.23 -6.99
N PRO A 309 -12.00 7.44 -6.22
CA PRO A 309 -11.77 7.69 -4.80
C PRO A 309 -11.17 9.08 -4.51
N GLU A 310 -10.25 9.52 -5.38
CA GLU A 310 -9.75 10.90 -5.42
C GLU A 310 -10.36 11.61 -6.63
N ASP A 311 -11.12 12.68 -6.39
CA ASP A 311 -11.85 13.41 -7.43
C ASP A 311 -10.98 14.44 -8.15
N ILE A 312 -9.89 13.96 -8.76
CA ILE A 312 -8.91 14.79 -9.47
C ILE A 312 -9.57 15.47 -10.68
N PHE A 313 -10.46 14.76 -11.38
CA PHE A 313 -11.13 15.28 -12.56
C PHE A 313 -12.02 16.48 -12.24
N ASN A 314 -12.91 16.39 -11.25
CA ASN A 314 -13.76 17.53 -10.91
C ASN A 314 -12.95 18.68 -10.31
N ARG A 315 -11.83 18.40 -9.64
CA ARG A 315 -10.92 19.44 -9.16
C ARG A 315 -10.34 20.26 -10.32
N ILE A 316 -9.90 19.61 -11.40
CA ILE A 316 -9.43 20.26 -12.62
C ILE A 316 -10.57 21.06 -13.28
N GLN A 317 -11.77 20.48 -13.39
CA GLN A 317 -12.94 21.14 -13.97
C GLN A 317 -13.37 22.39 -13.17
N ALA A 318 -13.40 22.28 -11.84
CA ALA A 318 -13.73 23.38 -10.95
C ALA A 318 -12.70 24.51 -11.02
N PHE A 319 -11.41 24.16 -11.08
CA PHE A 319 -10.35 25.14 -11.28
C PHE A 319 -10.50 25.85 -12.63
N HIS A 320 -10.60 25.11 -13.75
CA HIS A 320 -10.79 25.67 -15.09
C HIS A 320 -11.94 26.70 -15.12
N LYS A 321 -13.11 26.33 -14.57
CA LYS A 321 -14.28 27.22 -14.51
C LYS A 321 -14.05 28.46 -13.63
N LYS A 322 -13.32 28.32 -12.51
CA LYS A 322 -13.09 29.41 -11.55
C LYS A 322 -12.01 30.39 -12.00
N SER A 323 -10.95 29.90 -12.64
CA SER A 323 -9.79 30.70 -13.04
C SER A 323 -9.91 31.31 -14.45
N ASP A 324 -10.90 30.83 -15.22
CA ASP A 324 -11.05 31.12 -16.65
C ASP A 324 -9.81 30.69 -17.45
N ALA A 325 -9.32 29.46 -17.16
CA ALA A 325 -8.21 28.88 -17.91
C ALA A 325 -8.70 28.45 -19.31
N SER A 326 -7.91 28.69 -20.34
CA SER A 326 -8.23 28.23 -21.70
C SER A 326 -7.98 26.73 -21.83
N ASN A 327 -6.83 26.25 -21.35
CA ASN A 327 -6.50 24.83 -21.35
C ASN A 327 -5.68 24.40 -20.14
N ILE A 328 -5.85 23.13 -19.78
CA ILE A 328 -5.02 22.42 -18.79
C ILE A 328 -4.56 21.11 -19.42
N TYR A 329 -3.25 20.87 -19.43
CA TYR A 329 -2.64 19.67 -20.00
C TYR A 329 -1.79 18.92 -18.99
N LEU A 330 -1.77 17.59 -19.12
CA LEU A 330 -0.63 16.79 -18.69
C LEU A 330 0.16 16.37 -19.91
N ILE A 331 1.45 16.67 -19.91
CA ILE A 331 2.35 16.43 -21.04
C ILE A 331 3.35 15.36 -20.65
N LEU A 332 3.42 14.31 -21.45
CA LEU A 332 4.43 13.26 -21.38
C LEU A 332 5.59 13.60 -22.32
N ASP A 333 6.80 13.57 -21.78
CA ASP A 333 8.02 13.48 -22.54
C ASP A 333 8.27 12.01 -22.94
N THR A 334 8.22 11.73 -24.23
CA THR A 334 8.36 10.38 -24.78
C THR A 334 9.78 10.00 -25.11
N GLN A 335 10.74 10.92 -24.96
CA GLN A 335 12.15 10.64 -25.26
C GLN A 335 12.67 9.54 -24.33
N ASN A 336 13.40 8.58 -24.88
CA ASN A 336 14.00 7.47 -24.13
C ASN A 336 12.99 6.68 -23.26
N LEU A 337 11.72 6.57 -23.68
CA LEU A 337 10.78 5.67 -23.00
C LEU A 337 11.14 4.22 -23.32
N GLN A 338 11.17 3.39 -22.28
CA GLN A 338 11.49 1.97 -22.41
C GLN A 338 10.42 1.18 -23.18
N CYS A 339 9.19 1.71 -23.28
CA CYS A 339 8.09 1.10 -24.01
C CYS A 339 7.83 1.89 -25.31
N PRO A 340 7.69 1.23 -26.47
CA PRO A 340 7.38 1.91 -27.72
C PRO A 340 6.07 2.69 -27.59
N VAL A 341 6.15 4.01 -27.77
CA VAL A 341 4.99 4.90 -27.60
C VAL A 341 4.10 4.84 -28.84
N GLY A 342 3.28 3.78 -28.91
CA GLY A 342 2.14 3.76 -29.81
C GLY A 342 1.10 4.81 -29.41
N ASP A 343 -0.17 4.62 -29.78
CA ASP A 343 -1.25 5.55 -29.44
C ASP A 343 -1.78 5.43 -28.00
N GLY A 344 -0.97 4.84 -27.12
CA GLY A 344 -1.34 4.33 -25.80
C GLY A 344 -2.17 3.03 -25.87
N GLY A 345 -2.25 2.31 -24.74
CA GLY A 345 -3.04 1.07 -24.67
C GLY A 345 -2.23 -0.22 -24.90
N TYR A 346 -2.96 -1.30 -25.22
CA TYR A 346 -2.38 -2.62 -25.49
C TYR A 346 -1.74 -2.66 -26.89
N HIS A 347 -0.47 -3.04 -26.94
CA HIS A 347 0.27 -3.23 -28.19
C HIS A 347 0.93 -4.60 -28.20
N HIS A 348 0.98 -5.22 -29.37
CA HIS A 348 1.77 -6.43 -29.56
C HIS A 348 3.26 -6.11 -29.30
N PRO A 349 4.00 -6.91 -28.51
CA PRO A 349 5.39 -6.61 -28.14
C PRO A 349 6.34 -6.42 -29.33
N GLN A 350 6.02 -7.02 -30.48
CA GLN A 350 6.81 -6.93 -31.71
C GLN A 350 6.28 -5.88 -32.70
N LYS A 351 5.26 -5.09 -32.33
CA LYS A 351 4.75 -4.03 -33.21
C LYS A 351 5.83 -2.97 -33.36
N TYR A 352 6.27 -2.73 -34.59
CA TYR A 352 7.13 -1.59 -34.89
C TYR A 352 6.37 -0.30 -34.58
N VAL A 353 6.98 0.55 -33.78
CA VAL A 353 6.50 1.89 -33.48
C VAL A 353 7.63 2.84 -33.84
N GLU A 354 7.34 3.75 -34.77
CA GLU A 354 8.28 4.78 -35.16
C GLU A 354 8.57 5.70 -33.97
N GLU A 355 9.86 5.93 -33.69
CA GLU A 355 10.27 6.77 -32.57
C GLU A 355 9.88 8.23 -32.86
N ARG A 356 9.15 8.85 -31.92
CA ARG A 356 8.70 10.23 -32.11
C ARG A 356 9.83 11.19 -31.77
N VAL A 357 10.27 11.97 -32.75
CA VAL A 357 11.37 12.94 -32.63
C VAL A 357 10.89 14.39 -32.64
N GLY A 358 11.70 15.29 -32.05
CA GLY A 358 11.45 16.72 -32.04
C GLY A 358 10.16 17.12 -31.31
N LEU A 359 9.29 17.88 -31.97
CA LEU A 359 8.04 18.37 -31.38
C LEU A 359 7.04 17.24 -31.07
N ALA A 360 7.16 16.10 -31.76
CA ALA A 360 6.30 14.93 -31.57
C ALA A 360 6.70 14.09 -30.34
N SER A 361 7.88 14.37 -29.75
CA SER A 361 8.34 13.72 -28.54
C SER A 361 7.62 14.18 -27.27
N TYR A 362 6.78 15.21 -27.37
CA TYR A 362 5.94 15.65 -26.27
C TYR A 362 4.49 15.31 -26.62
N GLN A 363 3.73 14.74 -25.69
CA GLN A 363 2.35 14.32 -25.94
C GLN A 363 1.41 14.76 -24.82
N PRO A 364 0.27 15.38 -25.12
CA PRO A 364 -0.77 15.62 -24.13
C PRO A 364 -1.48 14.29 -23.81
N ILE A 365 -1.15 13.70 -22.67
CA ILE A 365 -1.82 12.49 -22.17
C ILE A 365 -3.15 12.79 -21.48
N PHE A 366 -3.36 14.07 -21.11
CA PHE A 366 -4.61 14.62 -20.62
C PHE A 366 -4.82 16.04 -21.15
N SER A 367 -6.06 16.39 -21.49
CA SER A 367 -6.46 17.74 -21.89
C SER A 367 -7.88 18.08 -21.42
N PHE A 368 -8.08 19.31 -20.95
CA PHE A 368 -9.38 19.86 -20.56
C PHE A 368 -9.49 21.33 -21.04
N PRO A 369 -10.64 21.81 -21.57
CA PRO A 369 -12.00 21.24 -21.54
C PRO A 369 -12.39 20.27 -22.67
N GLY A 370 -11.52 19.97 -23.63
CA GLY A 370 -11.83 19.01 -24.69
C GLY A 370 -10.60 18.28 -25.22
N GLU A 371 -10.80 17.21 -25.99
CA GLU A 371 -9.77 16.51 -26.77
C GLU A 371 -9.26 17.36 -27.96
N ARG A 372 -9.38 18.70 -27.89
CA ARG A 372 -8.88 19.57 -28.95
C ARG A 372 -7.40 19.25 -29.09
N SER A 373 -7.05 18.68 -30.24
CA SER A 373 -5.71 18.59 -30.77
C SER A 373 -4.99 19.86 -30.35
N ILE A 374 -3.88 19.69 -29.62
CA ILE A 374 -2.92 20.73 -29.26
C ILE A 374 -3.15 21.98 -30.11
N TYR A 375 -3.56 23.09 -29.50
CA TYR A 375 -3.58 24.35 -30.22
C TYR A 375 -2.16 24.61 -30.73
N GLN A 376 -1.93 24.37 -32.02
CA GLN A 376 -0.60 24.44 -32.64
C GLN A 376 0.17 25.73 -32.28
N PRO A 377 -0.47 26.91 -32.13
CA PRO A 377 0.23 28.13 -31.73
C PRO A 377 0.90 28.05 -30.34
N HIS A 378 0.33 27.32 -29.39
CA HIS A 378 0.85 27.24 -28.01
C HIS A 378 1.97 26.21 -27.85
N TRP A 379 2.07 25.23 -28.74
CA TRP A 379 2.97 24.08 -28.59
C TRP A 379 4.47 24.44 -28.52
N PRO A 380 4.99 25.36 -29.35
CA PRO A 380 6.39 25.77 -29.26
C PRO A 380 6.74 26.37 -27.89
N ASN A 381 5.87 27.24 -27.36
CA ASN A 381 6.05 27.87 -26.05
C ASN A 381 6.00 26.83 -24.93
N ILE A 382 5.07 25.87 -25.02
CA ILE A 382 4.96 24.78 -24.06
C ILE A 382 6.25 23.95 -24.03
N ILE A 383 6.77 23.54 -25.19
CA ILE A 383 7.99 22.71 -25.28
C ILE A 383 9.20 23.47 -24.73
N MET A 384 9.34 24.75 -25.09
CA MET A 384 10.38 25.61 -24.52
C MET A 384 10.30 25.60 -22.99
N LEU A 385 9.10 25.75 -22.42
CA LEU A 385 8.90 25.78 -20.98
C LEU A 385 9.12 24.43 -20.30
N VAL A 386 8.76 23.32 -20.96
CA VAL A 386 9.07 21.96 -20.49
C VAL A 386 10.56 21.83 -20.28
N ASP A 387 11.37 22.21 -21.27
CA ASP A 387 12.82 22.13 -21.20
C ASP A 387 13.42 22.98 -20.07
N HIS A 388 12.92 24.21 -19.88
CA HIS A 388 13.35 25.08 -18.78
C HIS A 388 12.92 24.57 -17.39
N SER A 389 11.84 23.79 -17.32
CA SER A 389 11.26 23.32 -16.06
C SER A 389 11.84 22.00 -15.54
N ARG A 390 12.72 21.36 -16.30
CA ARG A 390 13.34 20.07 -15.93
C ARG A 390 14.14 20.17 -14.63
N ASP A 391 14.05 19.10 -13.85
CA ASP A 391 14.78 18.85 -12.60
C ASP A 391 14.48 19.85 -11.48
N GLN A 392 13.34 20.55 -11.53
CA GLN A 392 12.94 21.54 -10.53
C GLN A 392 11.62 21.16 -9.85
N ILE A 393 11.75 20.48 -8.71
CA ILE A 393 10.65 20.02 -7.88
C ILE A 393 9.97 21.20 -7.17
N ASP A 394 8.64 21.19 -7.12
CA ASP A 394 7.80 22.22 -6.45
C ASP A 394 8.00 23.65 -6.99
N LYS A 395 8.57 23.81 -8.18
CA LYS A 395 8.70 25.11 -8.84
C LYS A 395 7.72 25.23 -9.99
N ILE A 396 7.06 26.38 -10.04
CA ILE A 396 6.17 26.76 -11.14
C ILE A 396 6.91 27.80 -11.97
N TYR A 397 7.01 27.55 -13.26
CA TYR A 397 7.53 28.50 -14.22
C TYR A 397 6.39 29.25 -14.87
N PHE A 398 6.58 30.56 -14.98
CA PHE A 398 5.64 31.45 -15.60
C PHE A 398 6.25 32.06 -16.86
N PHE A 399 5.47 32.10 -17.92
CA PHE A 399 5.83 32.80 -19.15
C PHE A 399 4.62 33.54 -19.70
N MET A 400 4.86 34.74 -20.22
CA MET A 400 3.82 35.56 -20.83
C MET A 400 4.28 35.96 -22.22
N GLU A 401 3.50 35.56 -23.21
CA GLU A 401 3.68 35.95 -24.59
C GLU A 401 3.08 37.35 -24.80
N LYS A 402 3.81 38.21 -25.52
CA LYS A 402 3.38 39.60 -25.72
C LYS A 402 2.26 39.72 -26.76
N ARG A 403 2.24 38.82 -27.76
CA ARG A 403 1.27 38.76 -28.86
C ARG A 403 1.20 37.32 -29.41
N PRO A 404 0.07 36.61 -29.31
CA PRO A 404 -1.14 36.93 -28.53
C PRO A 404 -0.82 37.03 -27.03
N GLN A 405 -1.61 37.79 -26.26
CA GLN A 405 -1.40 37.94 -24.81
C GLN A 405 -1.77 36.65 -24.07
N SER A 406 -0.94 35.62 -24.17
CA SER A 406 -1.15 34.33 -23.51
C SER A 406 -0.22 34.18 -22.31
N SER A 407 -0.76 33.67 -21.20
CA SER A 407 0.02 33.36 -20.00
C SER A 407 0.07 31.86 -19.79
N TYR A 408 1.26 31.35 -19.48
CA TYR A 408 1.56 29.94 -19.35
C TYR A 408 2.15 29.68 -17.96
N PHE A 409 1.64 28.66 -17.29
CA PHE A 409 2.20 28.13 -16.04
C PHE A 409 2.55 26.67 -16.26
N ILE A 410 3.78 26.28 -15.92
CA ILE A 410 4.23 24.89 -16.01
C ILE A 410 4.87 24.43 -14.70
N SER A 411 4.64 23.18 -14.32
CA SER A 411 5.40 22.50 -13.28
C SER A 411 5.70 21.05 -13.67
N GLN A 412 6.89 20.57 -13.32
CA GLN A 412 7.23 19.17 -13.46
C GLN A 412 6.60 18.38 -12.31
N ILE A 413 5.75 17.40 -12.64
CA ILE A 413 5.12 16.52 -11.66
C ILE A 413 6.03 15.32 -11.42
N GLU A 414 6.47 14.66 -12.48
CA GLU A 414 7.35 13.49 -12.44
C GLU A 414 8.45 13.67 -13.49
N PRO A 415 9.54 12.87 -13.48
CA PRO A 415 10.68 13.09 -14.37
C PRO A 415 10.30 13.29 -15.85
N LYS A 416 9.23 12.64 -16.32
CA LYS A 416 8.73 12.74 -17.71
C LYS A 416 7.33 13.35 -17.85
N ILE A 417 6.74 13.87 -16.77
CA ILE A 417 5.35 14.36 -16.77
C ILE A 417 5.28 15.80 -16.28
N PHE A 418 4.63 16.65 -17.07
CA PHE A 418 4.50 18.09 -16.81
C PHE A 418 3.04 18.52 -16.76
N LEU A 419 2.68 19.37 -15.81
CA LEU A 419 1.39 20.05 -15.72
C LEU A 419 1.49 21.42 -16.37
N VAL A 420 0.61 21.72 -17.31
CA VAL A 420 0.55 23.01 -18.00
C VAL A 420 -0.83 23.63 -17.87
N VAL A 421 -0.88 24.93 -17.51
CA VAL A 421 -2.10 25.74 -17.48
C VAL A 421 -1.91 26.96 -18.38
N ILE A 422 -2.86 27.20 -19.28
CA ILE A 422 -2.82 28.28 -20.27
C ILE A 422 -4.00 29.21 -20.08
N PHE A 423 -3.74 30.50 -20.20
CA PHE A 423 -4.75 31.56 -20.18
C PHE A 423 -4.65 32.42 -21.44
N GLU A 424 -5.80 32.72 -22.05
CA GLU A 424 -5.94 33.73 -23.11
C GLU A 424 -6.08 35.12 -22.50
N GLY A 425 -5.01 35.57 -21.86
CA GLY A 425 -4.95 36.89 -21.24
C GLY A 425 -3.75 37.04 -20.33
N LYS A 426 -3.55 38.26 -19.84
CA LYS A 426 -2.52 38.58 -18.86
C LYS A 426 -2.89 38.02 -17.48
N LYS A 427 -2.05 37.13 -16.94
CA LYS A 427 -2.10 36.69 -15.55
C LYS A 427 -0.88 37.16 -14.77
N ASN A 428 -0.99 37.14 -13.45
CA ASN A 428 0.11 37.45 -12.55
C ASN A 428 0.88 36.17 -12.20
N GLU A 429 2.20 36.17 -12.33
CA GLU A 429 3.06 35.06 -11.89
C GLU A 429 2.82 34.66 -10.43
N LYS A 430 2.55 35.65 -9.56
CA LYS A 430 2.32 35.47 -8.12
C LYS A 430 0.86 35.19 -7.77
N ASP A 431 0.02 34.80 -8.73
CA ASP A 431 -1.37 34.44 -8.46
C ASP A 431 -1.44 33.22 -7.52
N SER A 432 -1.90 33.45 -6.29
CA SER A 432 -1.91 32.41 -5.26
C SER A 432 -2.87 31.27 -5.57
N GLY A 433 -3.97 31.55 -6.28
CA GLY A 433 -4.96 30.53 -6.64
C GLY A 433 -4.41 29.54 -7.66
N ILE A 434 -3.71 30.05 -8.68
CA ILE A 434 -3.06 29.23 -9.72
C ILE A 434 -1.91 28.44 -9.10
N ASN A 435 -1.03 29.09 -8.34
CA ASN A 435 0.13 28.45 -7.74
C ASN A 435 -0.28 27.34 -6.75
N THR A 436 -1.25 27.60 -5.87
CA THR A 436 -1.74 26.60 -4.91
C THR A 436 -2.35 25.40 -5.63
N PHE A 437 -3.19 25.64 -6.64
CA PHE A 437 -3.79 24.56 -7.43
C PHE A 437 -2.72 23.66 -8.07
N MET A 438 -1.72 24.26 -8.73
CA MET A 438 -0.68 23.49 -9.41
C MET A 438 0.21 22.74 -8.43
N LEU A 439 0.66 23.36 -7.34
CA LEU A 439 1.50 22.69 -6.34
C LEU A 439 0.76 21.52 -5.68
N ASP A 440 -0.50 21.72 -5.29
CA ASP A 440 -1.29 20.68 -4.65
C ASP A 440 -1.59 19.52 -5.62
N LEU A 441 -1.96 19.82 -6.87
CA LEU A 441 -2.22 18.79 -7.87
C LEU A 441 -0.94 18.00 -8.18
N SER A 442 0.21 18.67 -8.31
CA SER A 442 1.50 18.02 -8.50
C SER A 442 1.92 17.17 -7.29
N SER A 443 1.66 17.62 -6.06
CA SER A 443 1.93 16.83 -4.84
C SER A 443 1.02 15.60 -4.75
N GLN A 444 -0.26 15.76 -5.09
CA GLN A 444 -1.22 14.66 -5.15
C GLN A 444 -0.76 13.64 -6.19
N LEU A 445 -0.52 14.04 -7.45
CA LEU A 445 -0.12 13.11 -8.51
C LEU A 445 1.22 12.41 -8.28
N ARG A 446 2.14 12.97 -7.49
CA ARG A 446 3.39 12.31 -7.05
C ARG A 446 3.21 11.27 -5.94
N CYS A 447 1.98 11.02 -5.49
CA CYS A 447 1.67 10.24 -4.29
C CYS A 447 2.23 10.83 -2.98
N GLN A 448 2.79 12.04 -2.97
CA GLN A 448 3.43 12.61 -1.79
C GLN A 448 2.42 12.84 -0.65
N THR A 449 1.22 13.33 -1.00
CA THR A 449 0.13 13.55 -0.04
C THR A 449 -0.35 12.24 0.61
N ILE A 450 -0.49 11.16 -0.15
CA ILE A 450 -0.95 9.88 0.41
C ILE A 450 0.13 9.21 1.27
N MET A 451 1.42 9.29 0.87
CA MET A 451 2.53 8.75 1.67
C MET A 451 2.73 9.54 2.98
N SER A 452 2.69 10.88 2.93
CA SER A 452 2.76 11.71 4.14
C SER A 452 1.56 11.49 5.06
N SER A 453 0.38 11.20 4.50
CA SER A 453 -0.83 10.95 5.30
C SER A 453 -0.78 9.67 6.13
N LEU A 454 0.16 8.75 5.88
CA LEU A 454 0.26 7.47 6.60
C LEU A 454 0.28 7.67 8.14
N LYS A 455 0.98 8.70 8.61
CA LYS A 455 1.02 9.10 10.04
C LYS A 455 -0.34 9.50 10.61
N ASN A 456 -1.22 10.04 9.77
CA ASN A 456 -2.55 10.49 10.19
C ASN A 456 -3.50 9.31 10.44
N PHE A 457 -3.14 8.09 10.02
CA PHE A 457 -3.89 6.87 10.31
C PHE A 457 -3.52 6.26 11.66
N ALA A 458 -2.41 6.68 12.28
CA ALA A 458 -2.00 6.17 13.57
C ALA A 458 -3.10 6.38 14.62
N ARG A 459 -3.54 5.29 15.26
CA ARG A 459 -4.52 5.31 16.36
C ARG A 459 -3.87 4.75 17.61
N SER A 460 -3.88 5.52 18.70
CA SER A 460 -3.48 5.06 20.03
C SER A 460 -4.48 4.08 20.62
#